data_AF-A0A841ESH9-F1
#
_entry.id   AF-A0A841ESH9-F1
#
_cell.length_a   1.000
_cell.length_b   1.000
_cell.length_c   1.000
_cell.angle_alpha   90.00
_cell.angle_beta   90.00
_cell.angle_gamma   90.00
#
_symmetry.space_group_name_H-M   'P 1'
#
loop_
_entity.id
_entity.type
_entity.pdbx_description
1 polymer ?
#
loop_
_entity_poly.entity_id
_entity_poly.type
_entity_poly.pdbx_seq_one_letter_code
_entity_poly.pdbx_strand_id
1 'polypeptide(L)'
;MRKIQVAFWVLLASMSTFAQTGYTPSPENIKARKAFEEARFGMFIHWGLSSVLGDGEWVMQNKNIPVKDYTRLQRAFNPVDFNAKTWVDIAKGAGMKYITLITRHHDSFSNFATKQSDWNIMNTPFKRDIVKELADECHKQGIKICFYYSLLDWYRDDYPYETGKTGKGTGRTKKSDYASYLNFMKNQLTELLTKYGEVSAIWFDGHWDQLDNDHDKSLQSKIDWKYEEIYSLIHKLQPQCLIGNNHHLSPIPGEDFQMFERDLPGENKGGLSGQEISTLPLETCETLNGAWGYNIKDDNYKSSKQLVDYLVRAAGYGANFLLNVGPMPNGEIQPEFVERLAKVGDWTKVYGETIYGTKGGFIRPQEWGAVTEKGNKIYLHLLKLKDDKFMLKIPQAFKTAKLFKNGTAVKFQKLDNNYFVFDVAALDKNEIDNVIELEK
;
A
#
# COMPACT_ATOMS: atom_id res chain seq x y z
N MET A 1 -26.21 -80.06 12.97
CA MET A 1 -27.16 -78.93 13.13
C MET A 1 -26.94 -78.26 14.49
N ARG A 2 -26.24 -77.12 14.53
CA ARG A 2 -26.45 -76.05 15.54
C ARG A 2 -25.71 -74.79 15.06
N LYS A 3 -26.41 -73.67 15.19
CA LYS A 3 -26.27 -72.44 14.41
C LYS A 3 -25.14 -71.57 14.96
N ILE A 4 -24.33 -71.02 14.06
CA ILE A 4 -23.41 -69.91 14.34
C ILE A 4 -24.25 -68.63 14.27
N GLN A 5 -24.35 -67.89 15.38
CA GLN A 5 -24.82 -66.50 15.39
C GLN A 5 -23.58 -65.61 15.44
N VAL A 6 -23.27 -64.94 14.32
CA VAL A 6 -22.37 -63.79 14.32
C VAL A 6 -23.24 -62.54 14.35
N ALA A 7 -23.17 -61.80 15.44
CA ALA A 7 -23.78 -60.49 15.57
C ALA A 7 -22.97 -59.47 14.76
N PHE A 8 -23.59 -58.88 13.74
CA PHE A 8 -23.06 -57.72 13.02
C PHE A 8 -23.45 -56.46 13.79
N TRP A 9 -22.48 -55.81 14.43
CA TRP A 9 -22.60 -54.42 14.87
C TRP A 9 -22.17 -53.51 13.72
N VAL A 10 -23.14 -52.88 13.05
CA VAL A 10 -22.87 -51.75 12.14
C VAL A 10 -22.75 -50.49 12.99
N LEU A 11 -21.52 -50.08 13.29
CA LEU A 11 -21.24 -48.73 13.77
C LEU A 11 -21.25 -47.79 12.56
N LEU A 12 -22.35 -47.05 12.39
CA LEU A 12 -22.41 -45.85 11.56
C LEU A 12 -21.57 -44.76 12.25
N ALA A 13 -20.30 -44.67 11.90
CA ALA A 13 -19.48 -43.51 12.21
C ALA A 13 -19.93 -42.36 11.30
N SER A 14 -20.82 -41.51 11.82
CA SER A 14 -21.06 -40.18 11.27
C SER A 14 -19.76 -39.37 11.41
N MET A 15 -18.93 -39.38 10.37
CA MET A 15 -17.85 -38.42 10.24
C MET A 15 -18.46 -37.05 9.99
N SER A 16 -18.70 -36.31 11.07
CA SER A 16 -18.81 -34.86 11.02
C SER A 16 -17.45 -34.33 10.58
N THR A 17 -17.26 -34.15 9.28
CA THR A 17 -16.19 -33.32 8.74
C THR A 17 -16.49 -31.90 9.19
N PHE A 18 -15.87 -31.46 10.28
CA PHE A 18 -15.70 -30.04 10.52
C PHE A 18 -14.78 -29.54 9.41
N ALA A 19 -15.38 -29.11 8.30
CA ALA A 19 -14.69 -28.23 7.38
C ALA A 19 -14.18 -27.04 8.20
N GLN A 20 -12.87 -26.80 8.20
CA GLN A 20 -12.37 -25.49 8.61
C GLN A 20 -13.17 -24.47 7.81
N THR A 21 -13.91 -23.62 8.49
CA THR A 21 -14.59 -22.47 7.91
C THR A 21 -13.51 -21.47 7.49
N GLY A 22 -12.80 -21.79 6.42
CA GLY A 22 -11.81 -20.91 5.81
C GLY A 22 -12.51 -19.70 5.19
N TYR A 23 -11.93 -18.52 5.36
CA TYR A 23 -12.37 -17.32 4.65
C TYR A 23 -12.46 -17.60 3.15
N THR A 24 -13.63 -17.36 2.57
CA THR A 24 -13.86 -17.44 1.13
C THR A 24 -14.23 -16.03 0.65
N PRO A 25 -13.39 -15.36 -0.16
CA PRO A 25 -13.68 -14.03 -0.64
C PRO A 25 -14.92 -14.00 -1.53
N SER A 26 -15.68 -12.90 -1.47
CA SER A 26 -16.83 -12.67 -2.33
C SER A 26 -16.42 -12.51 -3.81
N PRO A 27 -17.31 -12.75 -4.78
CA PRO A 27 -17.04 -12.43 -6.18
C PRO A 27 -16.66 -10.95 -6.42
N GLU A 28 -17.25 -10.04 -5.65
CA GLU A 28 -16.95 -8.61 -5.67
C GLU A 28 -15.51 -8.33 -5.21
N ASN A 29 -15.07 -9.01 -4.15
CA ASN A 29 -13.69 -8.92 -3.64
C ASN A 29 -12.70 -9.45 -4.68
N ILE A 30 -12.95 -10.61 -5.29
CA ILE A 30 -12.09 -11.17 -6.35
C ILE A 30 -11.96 -10.20 -7.54
N LYS A 31 -13.06 -9.56 -7.94
CA LYS A 31 -13.03 -8.52 -8.97
C LYS A 31 -12.21 -7.30 -8.53
N ALA A 32 -12.35 -6.87 -7.28
CA ALA A 32 -11.61 -5.75 -6.72
C ALA A 32 -10.09 -6.04 -6.64
N ARG A 33 -9.68 -7.26 -6.26
CA ARG A 33 -8.27 -7.69 -6.27
C ARG A 33 -7.64 -7.56 -7.65
N LYS A 34 -8.34 -8.04 -8.69
CA LYS A 34 -7.89 -7.90 -10.08
C LYS A 34 -7.76 -6.42 -10.50
N ALA A 35 -8.77 -5.60 -10.19
CA ALA A 35 -8.72 -4.17 -10.49
C ALA A 35 -7.57 -3.46 -9.77
N PHE A 36 -7.25 -3.89 -8.53
CA PHE A 36 -6.12 -3.40 -7.76
C PHE A 36 -4.79 -3.79 -8.42
N GLU A 37 -4.59 -5.05 -8.82
CA GLU A 37 -3.37 -5.47 -9.56
C GLU A 37 -3.17 -4.71 -10.87
N GLU A 38 -4.26 -4.40 -11.58
CA GLU A 38 -4.19 -3.65 -12.84
C GLU A 38 -3.86 -2.16 -12.63
N ALA A 39 -4.10 -1.63 -11.43
CA ALA A 39 -3.95 -0.21 -11.09
C ALA A 39 -2.48 0.23 -11.02
N ARG A 40 -1.58 -0.62 -10.51
CA ARG A 40 -0.10 -0.50 -10.50
C ARG A 40 0.52 0.71 -9.80
N PHE A 41 -0.16 1.84 -9.68
CA PHE A 41 0.40 3.07 -9.13
C PHE A 41 -0.63 3.85 -8.32
N GLY A 42 -0.31 4.18 -7.08
CA GLY A 42 -1.17 4.92 -6.15
C GLY A 42 -0.41 5.99 -5.36
N MET A 43 -1.17 6.90 -4.76
CA MET A 43 -0.67 7.93 -3.83
C MET A 43 -0.93 7.52 -2.38
N PHE A 44 0.07 7.55 -1.52
CA PHE A 44 -0.12 7.53 -0.07
C PHE A 44 -0.12 8.97 0.45
N ILE A 45 -1.00 9.32 1.39
CA ILE A 45 -1.03 10.66 1.97
C ILE A 45 -0.95 10.59 3.49
N HIS A 46 0.24 10.81 4.04
CA HIS A 46 0.48 10.91 5.48
C HIS A 46 0.30 12.35 5.97
N TRP A 47 -0.88 12.63 6.52
CA TRP A 47 -1.23 13.96 6.99
C TRP A 47 -2.07 13.94 8.26
N GLY A 48 -1.93 14.97 9.08
CA GLY A 48 -2.62 15.11 10.37
C GLY A 48 -1.92 16.15 11.25
N LEU A 49 -2.27 16.17 12.54
CA LEU A 49 -1.74 17.14 13.51
C LEU A 49 -0.22 17.15 13.61
N SER A 50 0.43 16.00 13.43
CA SER A 50 1.89 15.86 13.46
C SER A 50 2.60 16.79 12.47
N SER A 51 1.96 17.12 11.34
CA SER A 51 2.50 18.07 10.34
C SER A 51 2.78 19.46 10.92
N VAL A 52 2.05 19.90 11.96
CA VAL A 52 2.26 21.18 12.65
C VAL A 52 3.64 21.25 13.31
N LEU A 53 4.16 20.09 13.75
CA LEU A 53 5.48 20.00 14.36
C LEU A 53 6.61 19.89 13.34
N GLY A 54 6.29 19.54 12.08
CA GLY A 54 7.25 19.46 10.98
C GLY A 54 8.41 18.50 11.22
N ASP A 55 8.18 17.40 11.95
CA ASP A 55 9.23 16.46 12.38
C ASP A 55 8.79 15.00 12.23
N GLY A 56 7.99 14.72 11.19
CA GLY A 56 7.43 13.40 10.92
C GLY A 56 6.28 13.01 11.84
N GLU A 57 5.58 11.95 11.44
CA GLU A 57 4.37 11.42 12.08
C GLU A 57 4.64 10.69 13.40
N TRP A 58 5.88 10.20 13.60
CA TRP A 58 6.33 9.56 14.84
C TRP A 58 6.78 10.54 15.93
N VAL A 59 6.68 11.86 15.70
CA VAL A 59 7.18 12.90 16.61
C VAL A 59 6.66 12.76 18.05
N MET A 60 5.41 12.33 18.24
CA MET A 60 4.83 12.11 19.58
C MET A 60 5.60 11.06 20.36
N GLN A 61 5.92 9.93 19.71
CA GLN A 61 6.71 8.84 20.29
C GLN A 61 8.18 9.24 20.43
N ASN A 62 8.81 9.75 19.36
CA ASN A 62 10.25 10.00 19.33
C ASN A 62 10.69 11.07 20.33
N LYS A 63 9.81 12.03 20.66
CA LYS A 63 10.07 13.08 21.65
C LYS A 63 9.42 12.81 23.00
N ASN A 64 8.80 11.64 23.20
CA ASN A 64 8.05 11.30 24.41
C ASN A 64 7.07 12.41 24.82
N ILE A 65 6.29 12.92 23.85
CA ILE A 65 5.36 14.02 24.10
C ILE A 65 4.15 13.47 24.86
N PRO A 66 3.85 13.96 26.08
CA PRO A 66 2.68 13.52 26.81
C PRO A 66 1.38 13.85 26.07
N VAL A 67 0.35 12.99 26.20
CA VAL A 67 -0.97 13.20 25.58
C VAL A 67 -1.52 14.61 25.86
N LYS A 68 -1.43 15.05 27.12
CA LYS A 68 -1.90 16.39 27.53
C LYS A 68 -1.24 17.54 26.78
N ASP A 69 0.00 17.39 26.33
CA ASP A 69 0.75 18.43 25.64
C ASP A 69 0.52 18.33 24.13
N TYR A 70 0.47 17.11 23.59
CA TYR A 70 0.14 16.86 22.19
C TYR A 70 -1.28 17.35 21.83
N THR A 71 -2.24 17.29 22.77
CA THR A 71 -3.62 17.79 22.56
C THR A 71 -3.70 19.27 22.19
N ARG A 72 -2.69 20.07 22.52
CA ARG A 72 -2.65 21.49 22.18
C ARG A 72 -2.61 21.72 20.67
N LEU A 73 -2.10 20.76 19.89
CA LEU A 73 -2.03 20.84 18.42
C LEU A 73 -3.41 20.97 17.77
N GLN A 74 -4.47 20.43 18.39
CA GLN A 74 -5.83 20.53 17.87
C GLN A 74 -6.30 21.99 17.69
N ARG A 75 -5.83 22.90 18.56
CA ARG A 75 -6.13 24.35 18.44
C ARG A 75 -5.27 25.06 17.41
N ALA A 76 -4.09 24.51 17.08
CA ALA A 76 -3.15 25.10 16.14
C ALA A 76 -3.39 24.62 14.69
N PHE A 77 -4.03 23.48 14.50
CA PHE A 77 -4.23 22.89 13.19
C PHE A 77 -5.38 23.53 12.43
N ASN A 78 -5.02 24.38 11.46
CA ASN A 78 -5.96 25.06 10.58
C ASN A 78 -5.41 25.10 9.15
N PRO A 79 -5.61 24.02 8.37
CA PRO A 79 -5.10 23.90 7.01
C PRO A 79 -5.90 24.73 6.00
N VAL A 80 -5.67 26.05 6.03
CA VAL A 80 -6.40 27.05 5.24
C VAL A 80 -6.32 26.85 3.73
N ASP A 81 -5.26 26.20 3.24
CA ASP A 81 -4.99 25.99 1.82
C ASP A 81 -5.39 24.59 1.34
N PHE A 82 -5.96 23.75 2.22
CA PHE A 82 -6.43 22.42 1.83
C PHE A 82 -7.52 22.47 0.75
N ASN A 83 -7.28 21.71 -0.31
CA ASN A 83 -8.21 21.51 -1.42
C ASN A 83 -8.14 20.06 -1.93
N ALA A 84 -9.22 19.30 -1.72
CA ALA A 84 -9.33 17.92 -2.17
C ALA A 84 -9.15 17.75 -3.69
N LYS A 85 -9.69 18.68 -4.50
CA LYS A 85 -9.51 18.68 -5.96
C LYS A 85 -8.06 18.81 -6.34
N THR A 86 -7.31 19.71 -5.70
CA THR A 86 -5.88 19.86 -5.96
C THR A 86 -5.12 18.56 -5.69
N TRP A 87 -5.38 17.88 -4.57
CA TRP A 87 -4.72 16.61 -4.25
C TRP A 87 -5.06 15.51 -5.27
N VAL A 88 -6.33 15.36 -5.63
CA VAL A 88 -6.78 14.37 -6.61
C VAL A 88 -6.25 14.68 -8.02
N ASP A 89 -6.20 15.96 -8.41
CA ASP A 89 -5.63 16.41 -9.68
C ASP A 89 -4.12 16.07 -9.76
N ILE A 90 -3.37 16.27 -8.67
CA ILE A 90 -1.94 15.92 -8.61
C ILE A 90 -1.75 14.41 -8.78
N ALA A 91 -2.51 13.60 -8.04
CA ALA A 91 -2.43 12.13 -8.15
C ALA A 91 -2.76 11.65 -9.57
N LYS A 92 -3.89 12.13 -10.13
CA LYS A 92 -4.35 11.79 -11.47
C LYS A 92 -3.36 12.25 -12.55
N GLY A 93 -2.81 13.46 -12.39
CA GLY A 93 -1.80 14.03 -13.28
C GLY A 93 -0.51 13.23 -13.31
N ALA A 94 -0.11 12.63 -12.19
CA ALA A 94 1.02 11.70 -12.10
C ALA A 94 0.75 10.32 -12.74
N GLY A 95 -0.52 10.01 -13.04
CA GLY A 95 -0.96 8.72 -13.58
C GLY A 95 -1.46 7.74 -12.52
N MET A 96 -1.49 8.12 -11.25
CA MET A 96 -1.97 7.25 -10.16
C MET A 96 -3.46 6.92 -10.33
N LYS A 97 -3.84 5.71 -9.90
CA LYS A 97 -5.20 5.16 -10.05
C LYS A 97 -5.98 5.08 -8.75
N TYR A 98 -5.28 5.22 -7.63
CA TYR A 98 -5.86 5.18 -6.30
C TYR A 98 -5.11 6.08 -5.32
N ILE A 99 -5.79 6.47 -4.25
CA ILE A 99 -5.23 7.23 -3.13
C ILE A 99 -5.50 6.46 -1.84
N THR A 100 -4.47 6.25 -1.03
CA THR A 100 -4.58 5.77 0.35
C THR A 100 -4.38 6.95 1.30
N LEU A 101 -5.41 7.31 2.04
CA LEU A 101 -5.39 8.46 2.96
C LEU A 101 -5.32 7.99 4.42
N ILE A 102 -4.45 8.59 5.22
CA ILE A 102 -4.46 8.41 6.67
C ILE A 102 -5.76 8.98 7.25
N THR A 103 -6.71 8.12 7.58
CA THR A 103 -7.90 8.54 8.33
C THR A 103 -7.61 8.69 9.82
N ARG A 104 -6.68 7.89 10.33
CA ARG A 104 -6.19 7.92 11.72
C ARG A 104 -4.81 7.26 11.80
N HIS A 105 -3.81 7.99 12.30
CA HIS A 105 -2.46 7.46 12.57
C HIS A 105 -2.32 7.01 14.04
N HIS A 106 -1.11 6.62 14.44
CA HIS A 106 -0.81 6.16 15.80
C HIS A 106 -1.08 7.21 16.89
N ASP A 107 -1.03 8.52 16.58
CA ASP A 107 -1.42 9.59 17.52
C ASP A 107 -2.95 9.68 17.76
N SER A 108 -3.70 8.76 17.15
CA SER A 108 -5.15 8.57 17.25
C SER A 108 -6.00 9.74 16.73
N PHE A 109 -5.39 10.78 16.17
CA PHE A 109 -6.15 11.90 15.64
C PHE A 109 -6.93 11.46 14.41
N SER A 110 -8.26 11.62 14.46
CA SER A 110 -9.13 11.24 13.35
C SER A 110 -9.29 12.39 12.36
N ASN A 111 -8.86 12.20 11.12
CA ASN A 111 -9.01 13.16 10.01
C ASN A 111 -10.43 13.23 9.43
N PHE A 112 -11.42 12.66 10.12
CA PHE A 112 -12.80 12.56 9.65
C PHE A 112 -13.81 12.87 10.76
N ALA A 113 -15.07 13.13 10.39
CA ALA A 113 -16.14 13.46 11.35
C ALA A 113 -16.66 12.23 12.10
N THR A 114 -15.84 11.67 12.98
CA THR A 114 -16.20 10.56 13.87
C THR A 114 -17.04 11.03 15.06
N LYS A 115 -17.98 10.19 15.50
CA LYS A 115 -18.70 10.35 16.78
C LYS A 115 -18.02 9.62 17.95
N GLN A 116 -16.93 8.89 17.69
CA GLN A 116 -16.33 7.98 18.69
C GLN A 116 -15.28 8.65 19.59
N SER A 117 -14.84 9.86 19.26
CA SER A 117 -13.85 10.62 20.02
C SER A 117 -13.92 12.09 19.66
N ASP A 118 -13.70 12.98 20.63
CA ASP A 118 -13.53 14.42 20.39
C ASP A 118 -12.14 14.77 19.82
N TRP A 119 -11.22 13.80 19.79
CA TRP A 119 -9.89 13.92 19.20
C TRP A 119 -9.94 13.74 17.67
N ASN A 120 -10.59 14.68 17.00
CA ASN A 120 -10.82 14.65 15.55
C ASN A 120 -10.78 16.04 14.89
N ILE A 121 -10.76 16.05 13.57
CA ILE A 121 -10.64 17.24 12.72
C ILE A 121 -11.80 18.24 12.84
N MET A 122 -13.00 17.79 13.20
CA MET A 122 -14.16 18.66 13.37
C MET A 122 -14.03 19.56 14.61
N ASN A 123 -13.16 19.18 15.55
CA ASN A 123 -12.88 19.90 16.78
C ASN A 123 -11.61 20.78 16.70
N THR A 124 -11.11 21.05 15.49
CA THR A 124 -10.06 22.04 15.22
C THR A 124 -10.68 23.35 14.70
N PRO A 125 -9.92 24.44 14.53
CA PRO A 125 -10.41 25.63 13.84
C PRO A 125 -10.91 25.36 12.40
N PHE A 126 -10.46 24.28 11.77
CA PHE A 126 -10.75 23.96 10.37
C PHE A 126 -12.18 23.48 10.12
N LYS A 127 -12.71 22.63 11.01
CA LYS A 127 -14.11 22.16 11.02
C LYS A 127 -14.64 21.55 9.72
N ARG A 128 -13.75 21.00 8.89
CA ARG A 128 -14.06 20.34 7.62
C ARG A 128 -13.63 18.88 7.66
N ASP A 129 -14.47 18.01 7.10
CA ASP A 129 -14.20 16.58 7.00
C ASP A 129 -13.40 16.29 5.72
N ILE A 130 -12.07 16.24 5.85
CA ILE A 130 -11.20 16.03 4.68
C ILE A 130 -11.39 14.65 4.06
N VAL A 131 -11.75 13.63 4.85
CA VAL A 131 -11.95 12.28 4.34
C VAL A 131 -13.17 12.26 3.44
N LYS A 132 -14.24 12.98 3.82
CA LYS A 132 -15.42 13.15 2.96
C LYS A 132 -15.10 13.95 1.69
N GLU A 133 -14.41 15.08 1.82
CA GLU A 133 -14.06 15.91 0.66
C GLU A 133 -13.16 15.16 -0.34
N LEU A 134 -12.18 14.38 0.13
CA LEU A 134 -11.32 13.55 -0.72
C LEU A 134 -12.06 12.37 -1.32
N ALA A 135 -12.89 11.66 -0.55
CA ALA A 135 -13.66 10.53 -1.08
C ALA A 135 -14.60 10.98 -2.21
N ASP A 136 -15.33 12.08 -2.02
CA ASP A 136 -16.25 12.62 -3.01
C ASP A 136 -15.52 13.03 -4.30
N GLU A 137 -14.37 13.71 -4.17
CA GLU A 137 -13.61 14.14 -5.34
C GLU A 137 -12.92 12.97 -6.05
N CYS A 138 -12.44 11.97 -5.30
CA CYS A 138 -11.97 10.70 -5.87
C CYS A 138 -13.05 10.01 -6.70
N HIS A 139 -14.26 9.84 -6.15
CA HIS A 139 -15.39 9.23 -6.86
C HIS A 139 -15.76 10.02 -8.12
N LYS A 140 -15.79 11.36 -8.03
CA LYS A 140 -16.06 12.25 -9.17
C LYS A 140 -15.01 12.13 -10.27
N GLN A 141 -13.74 11.94 -9.91
CA GLN A 141 -12.63 11.90 -10.87
C GLN A 141 -12.26 10.49 -11.34
N GLY A 142 -12.91 9.45 -10.81
CA GLY A 142 -12.62 8.06 -11.14
C GLY A 142 -11.32 7.54 -10.52
N ILE A 143 -10.89 8.13 -9.41
CA ILE A 143 -9.76 7.65 -8.61
C ILE A 143 -10.31 6.80 -7.46
N LYS A 144 -9.75 5.61 -7.25
CA LYS A 144 -10.14 4.75 -6.14
C LYS A 144 -9.65 5.32 -4.81
N ILE A 145 -10.47 5.31 -3.78
CA ILE A 145 -10.12 5.80 -2.44
C ILE A 145 -9.96 4.62 -1.49
N CYS A 146 -8.82 4.59 -0.81
CA CYS A 146 -8.46 3.63 0.23
C CYS A 146 -8.22 4.40 1.54
N PHE A 147 -8.53 3.77 2.66
CA PHE A 147 -8.34 4.36 3.97
C PHE A 147 -7.30 3.61 4.76
N TYR A 148 -6.27 4.32 5.18
CA TYR A 148 -5.37 3.82 6.20
C TYR A 148 -5.99 4.00 7.57
N TYR A 149 -5.81 2.98 8.41
CA TYR A 149 -6.28 2.95 9.78
C TYR A 149 -5.25 2.30 10.71
N SER A 150 -4.70 3.07 11.65
CA SER A 150 -3.81 2.52 12.68
C SER A 150 -4.57 1.61 13.64
N LEU A 151 -4.08 0.39 13.87
CA LEU A 151 -4.48 -0.51 14.95
C LEU A 151 -3.84 -0.08 16.29
N LEU A 152 -2.64 0.48 16.22
CA LEU A 152 -1.90 1.10 17.33
C LEU A 152 -2.56 2.42 17.77
N ASP A 153 -2.42 2.75 19.05
CA ASP A 153 -2.89 4.02 19.63
C ASP A 153 -1.93 4.54 20.73
N TRP A 154 -1.50 5.79 20.59
CA TRP A 154 -0.64 6.51 21.54
C TRP A 154 -1.40 7.50 22.44
N TYR A 155 -2.69 7.69 22.19
CA TYR A 155 -3.54 8.67 22.85
C TYR A 155 -4.43 8.03 23.91
N ARG A 156 -5.13 6.95 23.55
CA ARG A 156 -6.17 6.34 24.36
C ARG A 156 -5.59 5.48 25.48
N ASP A 157 -6.20 5.59 26.65
CA ASP A 157 -5.87 4.78 27.84
C ASP A 157 -6.36 3.32 27.72
N ASP A 158 -7.40 3.07 26.92
CA ASP A 158 -7.98 1.73 26.78
C ASP A 158 -7.23 0.84 25.77
N TYR A 159 -6.34 1.41 24.96
CA TYR A 159 -5.39 0.62 24.16
C TYR A 159 -4.39 -0.12 25.07
N PRO A 160 -4.02 -1.39 24.77
CA PRO A 160 -3.03 -2.20 25.52
C PRO A 160 -1.59 -1.69 25.46
N TYR A 161 -1.36 -0.47 25.92
CA TYR A 161 -0.04 0.16 25.88
C TYR A 161 0.93 -0.48 26.87
N GLU A 162 0.46 -1.22 27.90
CA GLU A 162 1.33 -1.89 28.87
C GLU A 162 2.18 -2.97 28.19
N THR A 163 1.59 -3.73 27.26
CA THR A 163 2.26 -4.79 26.49
C THR A 163 2.89 -4.30 25.18
N GLY A 164 2.39 -3.18 24.65
CA GLY A 164 2.92 -2.52 23.46
C GLY A 164 4.37 -2.07 23.63
N LYS A 165 5.11 -1.86 22.54
CA LYS A 165 6.52 -1.40 22.56
C LYS A 165 6.64 0.13 22.51
N THR A 166 5.68 0.81 21.88
CA THR A 166 5.71 2.24 21.60
C THR A 166 4.73 3.02 22.48
N GLY A 167 4.74 4.34 22.35
CA GLY A 167 3.87 5.24 23.10
C GLY A 167 4.11 5.24 24.61
N LYS A 168 5.27 4.75 25.09
CA LYS A 168 5.59 4.65 26.53
C LYS A 168 5.81 6.01 27.19
N GLY A 169 6.32 6.99 26.44
CA GLY A 169 6.53 8.36 26.91
C GLY A 169 5.30 9.26 26.92
N THR A 170 4.12 8.72 26.55
CA THR A 170 2.90 9.53 26.38
C THR A 170 2.21 9.90 27.70
N GLY A 171 2.70 9.37 28.82
CA GLY A 171 2.18 9.67 30.16
C GLY A 171 0.90 8.91 30.53
N ARG A 172 0.52 7.88 29.76
CA ARG A 172 -0.60 6.98 30.07
C ARG A 172 -0.25 6.08 31.27
N THR A 173 -1.18 5.97 32.21
CA THR A 173 -1.00 5.21 33.47
C THR A 173 -2.21 4.37 33.85
N LYS A 174 -3.35 4.56 33.18
CA LYS A 174 -4.57 3.82 33.48
C LYS A 174 -4.48 2.42 32.90
N LYS A 175 -5.08 1.45 33.58
CA LYS A 175 -5.18 0.07 33.08
C LYS A 175 -5.96 0.05 31.76
N SER A 176 -5.42 -0.63 30.75
CA SER A 176 -6.07 -0.82 29.46
C SER A 176 -7.33 -1.67 29.52
N ASP A 177 -8.19 -1.48 28.51
CA ASP A 177 -9.42 -2.24 28.25
C ASP A 177 -9.53 -2.48 26.74
N TYR A 178 -8.93 -3.58 26.29
CA TYR A 178 -8.90 -3.90 24.87
C TYR A 178 -10.29 -4.10 24.27
N ALA A 179 -11.28 -4.57 25.04
CA ALA A 179 -12.63 -4.75 24.53
C ALA A 179 -13.29 -3.39 24.23
N SER A 180 -13.08 -2.39 25.09
CA SER A 180 -13.47 -1.00 24.82
C SER A 180 -12.78 -0.46 23.56
N TYR A 181 -11.46 -0.63 23.44
CA TYR A 181 -10.71 -0.16 22.27
C TYR A 181 -11.13 -0.85 20.97
N LEU A 182 -11.36 -2.16 20.99
CA LEU A 182 -11.85 -2.93 19.85
C LEU A 182 -13.24 -2.44 19.39
N ASN A 183 -14.15 -2.15 20.34
CA ASN A 183 -15.46 -1.59 19.99
C ASN A 183 -15.34 -0.18 19.40
N PHE A 184 -14.45 0.66 19.94
CA PHE A 184 -14.11 1.95 19.35
C PHE A 184 -13.65 1.79 17.89
N MET A 185 -12.71 0.88 17.62
CA MET A 185 -12.24 0.62 16.24
C MET A 185 -13.35 0.14 15.32
N LYS A 186 -14.14 -0.86 15.75
CA LYS A 186 -15.27 -1.37 14.96
C LYS A 186 -16.30 -0.29 14.64
N ASN A 187 -16.58 0.61 15.59
CA ASN A 187 -17.48 1.73 15.36
C ASN A 187 -16.89 2.74 14.36
N GLN A 188 -15.61 3.09 14.46
CA GLN A 188 -14.96 3.99 13.50
C GLN A 188 -14.91 3.39 12.10
N LEU A 189 -14.54 2.12 11.96
CA LEU A 189 -14.57 1.38 10.69
C LEU A 189 -15.99 1.35 10.10
N THR A 190 -17.01 1.17 10.95
CA THR A 190 -18.42 1.25 10.52
C THR A 190 -18.73 2.64 9.96
N GLU A 191 -18.30 3.73 10.61
CA GLU A 191 -18.49 5.09 10.09
C GLU A 191 -17.78 5.29 8.75
N LEU A 192 -16.52 4.86 8.63
CA LEU A 192 -15.71 4.96 7.41
C LEU A 192 -16.33 4.19 6.24
N LEU A 193 -16.90 3.02 6.49
CA LEU A 193 -17.47 2.14 5.47
C LEU A 193 -18.95 2.39 5.18
N THR A 194 -19.61 3.31 5.88
CA THR A 194 -21.04 3.62 5.65
C THR A 194 -21.32 5.07 5.28
N LYS A 195 -20.40 6.01 5.55
CA LYS A 195 -20.64 7.46 5.34
C LYS A 195 -19.84 8.08 4.20
N TYR A 196 -18.87 7.37 3.62
CA TYR A 196 -17.90 7.91 2.67
C TYR A 196 -17.99 7.28 1.26
N GLY A 197 -19.11 6.62 0.96
CA GLY A 197 -19.34 5.94 -0.32
C GLY A 197 -18.53 4.65 -0.48
N GLU A 198 -18.21 4.27 -1.72
CA GLU A 198 -17.40 3.08 -2.01
C GLU A 198 -15.96 3.29 -1.53
N VAL A 199 -15.50 2.44 -0.62
CA VAL A 199 -14.12 2.37 -0.14
C VAL A 199 -13.45 1.16 -0.80
N SER A 200 -12.31 1.39 -1.44
CA SER A 200 -11.63 0.36 -2.23
C SER A 200 -10.77 -0.56 -1.37
N ALA A 201 -10.14 -0.02 -0.32
CA ALA A 201 -9.38 -0.82 0.64
C ALA A 201 -9.32 -0.18 2.03
N ILE A 202 -9.17 -1.02 3.05
CA ILE A 202 -8.65 -0.64 4.37
C ILE A 202 -7.20 -1.11 4.47
N TRP A 203 -6.30 -0.18 4.75
CA TRP A 203 -4.87 -0.39 4.90
C TRP A 203 -4.53 -0.27 6.40
N PHE A 204 -4.35 -1.39 7.08
CA PHE A 204 -4.06 -1.45 8.51
C PHE A 204 -2.56 -1.35 8.81
N ASP A 205 -2.24 -0.85 10.00
CA ASP A 205 -0.87 -0.74 10.51
C ASP A 205 -0.81 -0.84 12.03
N GLY A 206 0.35 -1.17 12.58
CA GLY A 206 0.61 -1.11 14.03
C GLY A 206 0.41 -2.42 14.79
N HIS A 207 0.15 -3.54 14.10
CA HIS A 207 0.17 -4.87 14.73
C HIS A 207 1.49 -5.15 15.46
N TRP A 208 2.59 -4.75 14.82
CA TRP A 208 3.95 -4.98 15.25
C TRP A 208 4.24 -4.39 16.64
N ASP A 209 3.44 -3.44 17.13
CA ASP A 209 3.60 -2.86 18.47
C ASP A 209 3.45 -3.91 19.58
N GLN A 210 2.63 -4.94 19.33
CA GLN A 210 2.35 -6.02 20.28
C GLN A 210 3.26 -7.24 20.08
N LEU A 211 4.28 -7.13 19.23
CA LEU A 211 5.37 -8.11 19.12
C LEU A 211 6.54 -7.73 20.03
N ASP A 212 7.51 -8.62 20.22
CA ASP A 212 8.77 -8.27 20.92
C ASP A 212 9.76 -7.52 20.01
N ASN A 213 9.74 -7.80 18.71
CA ASN A 213 10.49 -7.08 17.68
C ASN A 213 9.82 -7.32 16.31
N ASP A 214 10.30 -6.63 15.28
CA ASP A 214 9.69 -6.68 13.94
C ASP A 214 10.49 -7.57 12.96
N HIS A 215 11.62 -8.12 13.41
CA HIS A 215 12.53 -8.90 12.57
C HIS A 215 12.26 -10.41 12.66
N ASP A 216 11.90 -10.91 13.85
CA ASP A 216 11.53 -12.30 14.05
C ASP A 216 10.08 -12.54 13.60
N LYS A 217 9.95 -13.15 12.42
CA LYS A 217 8.67 -13.41 11.76
C LYS A 217 7.90 -14.60 12.35
N SER A 218 8.43 -15.24 13.39
CA SER A 218 7.76 -16.32 14.12
C SER A 218 7.02 -15.84 15.38
N LEU A 219 7.19 -14.57 15.75
CA LEU A 219 6.58 -14.00 16.94
C LEU A 219 5.06 -13.97 16.85
N GLN A 220 4.44 -14.18 18.01
CA GLN A 220 2.99 -14.02 18.19
C GLN A 220 2.71 -12.71 18.92
N SER A 221 1.60 -12.08 18.55
CA SER A 221 1.11 -10.89 19.24
C SER A 221 0.79 -11.19 20.70
N LYS A 222 1.14 -10.26 21.58
CA LYS A 222 0.82 -10.27 23.02
C LYS A 222 -0.66 -10.11 23.31
N ILE A 223 -1.44 -9.70 22.32
CA ILE A 223 -2.90 -9.62 22.37
C ILE A 223 -3.52 -10.35 21.19
N ASP A 224 -4.73 -10.89 21.38
CA ASP A 224 -5.57 -11.34 20.29
C ASP A 224 -6.25 -10.12 19.63
N TRP A 225 -5.84 -9.78 18.42
CA TRP A 225 -6.34 -8.62 17.67
C TRP A 225 -7.80 -8.75 17.21
N LYS A 226 -8.42 -9.92 17.36
CA LYS A 226 -9.79 -10.20 16.89
C LYS A 226 -9.99 -9.88 15.41
N TYR A 227 -9.00 -10.22 14.58
CA TYR A 227 -9.02 -9.95 13.14
C TYR A 227 -10.24 -10.57 12.44
N GLU A 228 -10.67 -11.76 12.85
CA GLU A 228 -11.90 -12.36 12.30
C GLU A 228 -13.12 -11.45 12.49
N GLU A 229 -13.28 -10.82 13.65
CA GLU A 229 -14.38 -9.87 13.90
C GLU A 229 -14.25 -8.60 13.05
N ILE A 230 -13.03 -8.05 12.96
CA ILE A 230 -12.75 -6.80 12.25
C ILE A 230 -12.92 -7.01 10.74
N TYR A 231 -12.32 -8.06 10.18
CA TYR A 231 -12.34 -8.34 8.75
C TYR A 231 -13.76 -8.74 8.30
N SER A 232 -14.46 -9.57 9.08
CA SER A 232 -15.86 -9.90 8.80
C SER A 232 -16.77 -8.68 8.82
N LEU A 233 -16.55 -7.72 9.72
CA LEU A 233 -17.29 -6.47 9.73
C LEU A 233 -17.07 -5.68 8.44
N ILE A 234 -15.82 -5.55 7.99
CA ILE A 234 -15.47 -4.82 6.76
C ILE A 234 -16.16 -5.46 5.56
N HIS A 235 -16.00 -6.76 5.35
CA HIS A 235 -16.60 -7.46 4.22
C HIS A 235 -18.13 -7.55 4.31
N LYS A 236 -18.72 -7.51 5.51
CA LYS A 236 -20.18 -7.39 5.68
C LYS A 236 -20.70 -6.03 5.24
N LEU A 237 -19.97 -4.95 5.54
CA LEU A 237 -20.38 -3.58 5.20
C LEU A 237 -20.11 -3.26 3.73
N GLN A 238 -18.96 -3.69 3.21
CA GLN A 238 -18.54 -3.50 1.82
C GLN A 238 -17.84 -4.77 1.31
N PRO A 239 -18.58 -5.72 0.70
CA PRO A 239 -18.04 -7.01 0.24
C PRO A 239 -16.88 -6.92 -0.75
N GLN A 240 -16.75 -5.80 -1.46
CA GLN A 240 -15.68 -5.51 -2.41
C GLN A 240 -14.43 -4.89 -1.78
N CYS A 241 -14.54 -4.35 -0.56
CA CYS A 241 -13.44 -3.61 0.07
C CYS A 241 -12.29 -4.57 0.38
N LEU A 242 -11.11 -4.24 -0.13
CA LEU A 242 -9.90 -5.01 0.11
C LEU A 242 -9.35 -4.74 1.52
N ILE A 243 -8.70 -5.72 2.12
CA ILE A 243 -7.99 -5.57 3.39
C ILE A 243 -6.52 -5.89 3.16
N GLY A 244 -5.64 -4.97 3.56
CA GLY A 244 -4.21 -5.22 3.70
C GLY A 244 -3.78 -4.76 5.07
N ASN A 245 -2.89 -5.53 5.70
CA ASN A 245 -2.39 -5.22 7.04
C ASN A 245 -0.86 -5.24 7.04
N ASN A 246 -0.26 -4.09 7.31
CA ASN A 246 1.19 -3.92 7.38
C ASN A 246 1.74 -4.44 8.70
N HIS A 247 1.48 -5.71 9.00
CA HIS A 247 1.95 -6.38 10.20
C HIS A 247 3.35 -6.99 10.02
N HIS A 248 3.98 -6.81 8.85
CA HIS A 248 5.32 -7.31 8.49
C HIS A 248 5.47 -8.85 8.60
N LEU A 249 4.39 -9.61 8.46
CA LEU A 249 4.36 -11.07 8.44
C LEU A 249 3.73 -11.55 7.11
N SER A 250 3.69 -12.85 6.89
CA SER A 250 2.92 -13.41 5.76
C SER A 250 1.42 -13.19 5.97
N PRO A 251 0.64 -12.94 4.89
CA PRO A 251 -0.79 -12.63 5.02
C PRO A 251 -1.59 -13.73 5.73
N ILE A 252 -2.60 -13.32 6.49
CA ILE A 252 -3.53 -14.21 7.20
C ILE A 252 -4.91 -14.27 6.51
N PRO A 253 -5.75 -15.29 6.80
CA PRO A 253 -7.09 -15.37 6.21
C PRO A 253 -7.91 -14.09 6.43
N GLY A 254 -8.54 -13.60 5.36
CA GLY A 254 -9.29 -12.35 5.34
C GLY A 254 -8.53 -11.19 4.70
N GLU A 255 -7.21 -11.30 4.53
CA GLU A 255 -6.41 -10.32 3.80
C GLU A 255 -6.46 -10.57 2.29
N ASP A 256 -6.45 -9.47 1.54
CA ASP A 256 -6.72 -9.44 0.11
C ASP A 256 -5.53 -8.95 -0.72
N PHE A 257 -4.52 -8.34 -0.10
CA PHE A 257 -3.24 -7.98 -0.70
C PHE A 257 -2.12 -7.98 0.35
N GLN A 258 -0.87 -8.16 -0.12
CA GLN A 258 0.33 -8.17 0.72
C GLN A 258 1.15 -6.90 0.51
N MET A 259 1.73 -6.39 1.58
CA MET A 259 2.49 -5.14 1.58
C MET A 259 3.98 -5.35 1.85
N PHE A 260 4.80 -4.50 1.24
CA PHE A 260 6.25 -4.41 1.46
C PHE A 260 6.62 -2.95 1.71
N GLU A 261 7.17 -2.68 2.88
CA GLU A 261 7.49 -1.32 3.30
C GLU A 261 8.92 -0.96 2.93
N ARG A 262 9.08 0.08 2.11
CA ARG A 262 10.37 0.64 1.63
C ARG A 262 11.27 -0.36 0.88
N ASP A 263 10.69 -1.46 0.44
CA ASP A 263 11.36 -2.56 -0.24
C ASP A 263 10.48 -3.09 -1.36
N LEU A 264 11.11 -3.54 -2.45
CA LEU A 264 10.43 -4.32 -3.48
C LEU A 264 10.20 -5.76 -2.98
N PRO A 265 9.20 -6.48 -3.51
CA PRO A 265 8.93 -7.86 -3.07
C PRO A 265 10.16 -8.77 -3.09
N GLY A 266 10.48 -9.34 -1.93
CA GLY A 266 11.63 -10.22 -1.72
C GLY A 266 12.94 -9.51 -1.41
N GLU A 267 12.95 -8.17 -1.33
CA GLU A 267 14.01 -7.40 -0.69
C GLU A 267 13.72 -7.22 0.81
N ASN A 268 14.74 -6.84 1.58
CA ASN A 268 14.60 -6.52 3.00
C ASN A 268 15.67 -5.50 3.45
N LYS A 269 15.91 -4.47 2.62
CA LYS A 269 16.91 -3.43 2.92
C LYS A 269 16.44 -2.54 4.07
N GLY A 270 15.12 -2.35 4.21
CA GLY A 270 14.49 -1.64 5.32
C GLY A 270 14.37 -2.46 6.60
N GLY A 271 14.59 -3.78 6.55
CA GLY A 271 14.50 -4.69 7.70
C GLY A 271 13.08 -5.10 8.10
N LEU A 272 12.08 -4.65 7.35
CA LEU A 272 10.65 -4.86 7.61
C LEU A 272 10.02 -5.94 6.70
N SER A 273 10.62 -6.23 5.55
CA SER A 273 10.05 -7.01 4.45
C SER A 273 10.57 -8.47 4.35
N GLY A 274 10.97 -9.07 5.48
CA GLY A 274 11.54 -10.43 5.55
C GLY A 274 10.57 -11.61 5.40
N GLN A 275 9.28 -11.36 5.16
CA GLN A 275 8.22 -12.36 4.99
C GLN A 275 8.26 -13.04 3.60
N GLU A 276 7.65 -14.22 3.49
CA GLU A 276 7.48 -14.90 2.19
C GLU A 276 6.53 -14.13 1.28
N ILE A 277 6.80 -14.14 -0.04
CA ILE A 277 5.91 -13.54 -1.04
C ILE A 277 4.73 -14.47 -1.28
N SER A 278 3.52 -14.00 -1.01
CA SER A 278 2.27 -14.72 -1.20
C SER A 278 1.79 -14.71 -2.66
N THR A 279 0.65 -15.35 -2.91
CA THR A 279 -0.06 -15.32 -4.19
C THR A 279 -1.11 -14.22 -4.29
N LEU A 280 -1.28 -13.41 -3.23
CA LEU A 280 -2.18 -12.26 -3.26
C LEU A 280 -1.59 -11.15 -4.13
N PRO A 281 -2.43 -10.19 -4.58
CA PRO A 281 -1.94 -8.90 -5.09
C PRO A 281 -0.86 -8.32 -4.16
N LEU A 282 0.18 -7.73 -4.74
CA LEU A 282 1.31 -7.17 -3.99
C LEU A 282 1.31 -5.65 -4.10
N GLU A 283 1.66 -4.97 -3.02
CA GLU A 283 1.90 -3.53 -2.99
C GLU A 283 3.21 -3.24 -2.26
N THR A 284 4.04 -2.36 -2.83
CA THR A 284 5.18 -1.76 -2.14
C THR A 284 4.89 -0.30 -1.87
N CYS A 285 5.12 0.15 -0.64
CA CYS A 285 5.01 1.55 -0.27
C CYS A 285 6.39 2.18 -0.07
N GLU A 286 6.57 3.41 -0.54
CA GLU A 286 7.83 4.14 -0.43
C GLU A 286 7.58 5.63 -0.23
N THR A 287 8.52 6.30 0.41
CA THR A 287 8.49 7.75 0.65
C THR A 287 9.08 8.52 -0.53
N LEU A 288 8.64 9.75 -0.79
CA LEU A 288 9.30 10.59 -1.79
C LEU A 288 10.64 11.14 -1.28
N ASN A 289 10.75 11.42 0.02
CA ASN A 289 12.00 11.75 0.73
C ASN A 289 12.31 10.68 1.80
N GLY A 290 12.86 11.04 2.94
CA GLY A 290 13.16 10.14 4.06
C GLY A 290 12.01 9.95 5.06
N ALA A 291 10.90 10.68 4.93
CA ALA A 291 9.79 10.66 5.89
C ALA A 291 8.43 10.36 5.24
N TRP A 292 7.51 9.77 6.02
CA TRP A 292 6.11 9.61 5.60
C TRP A 292 5.33 10.91 5.81
N GLY A 293 5.24 11.38 7.05
CA GLY A 293 4.67 12.68 7.40
C GLY A 293 5.61 13.84 7.08
N TYR A 294 5.06 15.06 7.04
CA TYR A 294 5.83 16.27 6.76
C TYR A 294 6.99 16.45 7.76
N ASN A 295 8.20 16.59 7.21
CA ASN A 295 9.41 16.95 7.93
C ASN A 295 10.02 18.19 7.27
N ILE A 296 10.10 19.30 8.02
CA ILE A 296 10.55 20.60 7.51
C ILE A 296 12.03 20.63 7.13
N LYS A 297 12.82 19.66 7.62
CA LYS A 297 14.27 19.57 7.38
C LYS A 297 14.65 18.52 6.34
N ASP A 298 13.70 17.72 5.87
CA ASP A 298 13.99 16.61 4.97
C ASP A 298 13.88 17.03 3.50
N ASP A 299 15.01 17.47 2.97
CA ASP A 299 15.21 17.85 1.57
C ASP A 299 15.82 16.73 0.71
N ASN A 300 15.93 15.50 1.25
CA ASN A 300 16.52 14.37 0.55
C ASN A 300 15.51 13.70 -0.39
N TYR A 301 15.01 14.48 -1.34
CA TYR A 301 13.99 14.08 -2.28
C TYR A 301 14.55 13.11 -3.34
N LYS A 302 13.91 11.96 -3.50
CA LYS A 302 14.13 11.08 -4.66
C LYS A 302 13.88 11.87 -5.95
N SER A 303 14.75 11.71 -6.93
CA SER A 303 14.59 12.31 -8.27
C SER A 303 13.45 11.64 -9.04
N SER A 304 12.88 12.32 -10.05
CA SER A 304 11.85 11.73 -10.92
C SER A 304 12.35 10.44 -11.61
N LYS A 305 13.64 10.35 -11.95
CA LYS A 305 14.25 9.11 -12.48
C LYS A 305 14.20 7.96 -11.47
N GLN A 306 14.51 8.22 -10.21
CA GLN A 306 14.41 7.19 -9.15
C GLN A 306 12.96 6.75 -8.95
N LEU A 307 12.00 7.66 -9.01
CA LEU A 307 10.58 7.35 -8.87
C LEU A 307 10.06 6.49 -10.02
N VAL A 308 10.43 6.80 -11.27
CA VAL A 308 10.08 5.97 -12.44
C VAL A 308 10.78 4.62 -12.39
N ASP A 309 12.07 4.56 -12.02
CA ASP A 309 12.80 3.31 -11.87
C ASP A 309 12.11 2.40 -10.84
N TYR A 310 11.66 2.95 -9.71
CA TYR A 310 10.93 2.19 -8.70
C TYR A 310 9.57 1.69 -9.21
N LEU A 311 8.78 2.54 -9.88
CA LEU A 311 7.50 2.16 -10.48
C LEU A 311 7.66 1.01 -11.47
N VAL A 312 8.64 1.11 -12.36
CA VAL A 312 8.92 0.08 -13.38
C VAL A 312 9.35 -1.23 -12.73
N ARG A 313 10.23 -1.17 -11.71
CA ARG A 313 10.67 -2.37 -10.99
C ARG A 313 9.52 -3.02 -10.22
N ALA A 314 8.68 -2.22 -9.54
CA ALA A 314 7.48 -2.73 -8.87
C ALA A 314 6.56 -3.47 -9.87
N ALA A 315 6.29 -2.87 -11.04
CA ALA A 315 5.54 -3.51 -12.10
C ALA A 315 6.20 -4.79 -12.62
N GLY A 316 7.54 -4.81 -12.71
CA GLY A 316 8.32 -6.00 -13.07
C GLY A 316 8.23 -7.16 -12.06
N TYR A 317 8.00 -6.85 -10.79
CA TYR A 317 7.63 -7.83 -9.76
C TYR A 317 6.15 -8.21 -9.78
N GLY A 318 5.33 -7.55 -10.60
CA GLY A 318 3.88 -7.70 -10.56
C GLY A 318 3.23 -7.02 -9.35
N ALA A 319 3.92 -6.08 -8.71
CA ALA A 319 3.43 -5.32 -7.56
C ALA A 319 2.94 -3.92 -7.95
N ASN A 320 2.06 -3.38 -7.13
CA ASN A 320 1.69 -1.97 -7.15
C ASN A 320 2.72 -1.13 -6.42
N PHE A 321 2.91 0.10 -6.87
CA PHE A 321 3.72 1.11 -6.21
C PHE A 321 2.85 2.17 -5.54
N LEU A 322 2.91 2.26 -4.22
CA LEU A 322 2.21 3.26 -3.42
C LEU A 322 3.21 4.33 -2.95
N LEU A 323 3.26 5.44 -3.68
CA LEU A 323 4.21 6.52 -3.42
C LEU A 323 3.62 7.56 -2.48
N ASN A 324 4.31 7.81 -1.37
CA ASN A 324 3.85 8.71 -0.34
C ASN A 324 4.15 10.20 -0.59
N VAL A 325 3.19 11.04 -0.19
CA VAL A 325 3.35 12.47 0.07
C VAL A 325 3.00 12.79 1.53
N GLY A 326 3.76 13.70 2.13
CA GLY A 326 3.49 14.30 3.44
C GLY A 326 3.16 15.78 3.25
N PRO A 327 1.87 16.15 3.15
CA PRO A 327 1.46 17.54 2.98
C PRO A 327 1.85 18.43 4.17
N MET A 328 2.08 19.71 3.89
CA MET A 328 2.40 20.74 4.88
C MET A 328 1.20 20.98 5.81
N PRO A 329 1.41 21.57 7.01
CA PRO A 329 0.32 21.84 7.95
C PRO A 329 -0.76 22.80 7.45
N ASN A 330 -0.50 23.59 6.40
CA ASN A 330 -1.53 24.41 5.75
C ASN A 330 -2.44 23.62 4.78
N GLY A 331 -2.11 22.36 4.47
CA GLY A 331 -2.88 21.49 3.57
C GLY A 331 -2.35 21.42 2.14
N GLU A 332 -1.25 22.09 1.81
CA GLU A 332 -0.61 21.96 0.50
C GLU A 332 0.35 20.77 0.44
N ILE A 333 0.38 20.07 -0.69
CA ILE A 333 1.48 19.15 -1.00
C ILE A 333 2.70 20.00 -1.35
N GLN A 334 3.86 19.64 -0.80
CA GLN A 334 5.12 20.35 -1.01
C GLN A 334 5.41 20.57 -2.52
N PRO A 335 5.82 21.77 -2.95
CA PRO A 335 6.04 22.06 -4.37
C PRO A 335 7.08 21.13 -5.01
N GLU A 336 8.09 20.70 -4.24
CA GLU A 336 9.12 19.75 -4.67
C GLU A 336 8.54 18.37 -5.01
N PHE A 337 7.47 17.97 -4.30
CA PHE A 337 6.74 16.73 -4.55
C PHE A 337 5.87 16.89 -5.79
N VAL A 338 5.15 18.02 -5.91
CA VAL A 338 4.31 18.33 -7.08
C VAL A 338 5.13 18.34 -8.38
N GLU A 339 6.29 18.97 -8.38
CA GLU A 339 7.19 19.03 -9.54
C GLU A 339 7.63 17.62 -9.99
N ARG A 340 8.01 16.76 -9.04
CA ARG A 340 8.45 15.39 -9.33
C ARG A 340 7.31 14.52 -9.83
N LEU A 341 6.15 14.62 -9.20
CA LEU A 341 4.94 13.91 -9.61
C LEU A 341 4.47 14.34 -11.00
N ALA A 342 4.60 15.63 -11.36
CA ALA A 342 4.33 16.10 -12.71
C ALA A 342 5.27 15.45 -13.74
N LYS A 343 6.57 15.37 -13.45
CA LYS A 343 7.56 14.68 -14.32
C LYS A 343 7.30 13.17 -14.45
N VAL A 344 6.88 12.52 -13.36
CA VAL A 344 6.41 11.12 -13.41
C VAL A 344 5.15 11.02 -14.29
N GLY A 345 4.23 11.97 -14.18
CA GLY A 345 3.05 12.09 -15.02
C GLY A 345 3.35 12.21 -16.50
N ASP A 346 4.35 13.01 -16.87
CA ASP A 346 4.79 13.13 -18.27
C ASP A 346 5.34 11.80 -18.79
N TRP A 347 6.04 11.03 -17.96
CA TRP A 347 6.47 9.68 -18.31
C TRP A 347 5.29 8.70 -18.43
N THR A 348 4.35 8.69 -17.48
CA THR A 348 3.20 7.75 -17.50
C THR A 348 2.21 8.03 -18.62
N LYS A 349 2.10 9.27 -19.10
CA LYS A 349 1.32 9.59 -20.31
C LYS A 349 1.86 8.89 -21.56
N VAL A 350 3.19 8.74 -21.65
CA VAL A 350 3.85 8.08 -22.78
C VAL A 350 3.88 6.57 -22.56
N TYR A 351 4.39 6.10 -21.42
CA TYR A 351 4.72 4.69 -21.20
C TYR A 351 3.71 3.92 -20.33
N GLY A 352 2.60 4.54 -19.93
CA GLY A 352 1.64 3.93 -19.01
C GLY A 352 1.08 2.57 -19.46
N GLU A 353 0.95 2.31 -20.77
CA GLU A 353 0.50 1.01 -21.28
C GLU A 353 1.43 -0.14 -20.89
N THR A 354 2.72 0.15 -20.71
CA THR A 354 3.76 -0.82 -20.34
C THR A 354 3.81 -1.06 -18.83
N ILE A 355 2.95 -0.39 -18.06
CA ILE A 355 2.78 -0.53 -16.62
C ILE A 355 1.38 -1.02 -16.28
N TYR A 356 0.33 -0.25 -16.64
CA TYR A 356 -1.05 -0.51 -16.23
C TYR A 356 -1.64 -1.76 -16.89
N GLY A 357 -2.24 -2.62 -16.08
CA GLY A 357 -2.79 -3.92 -16.51
C GLY A 357 -1.75 -4.90 -17.05
N THR A 358 -0.47 -4.68 -16.77
CA THR A 358 0.58 -5.68 -17.04
C THR A 358 0.65 -6.68 -15.89
N LYS A 359 1.33 -7.81 -16.13
CA LYS A 359 1.88 -8.68 -15.09
C LYS A 359 3.40 -8.54 -15.05
N GLY A 360 4.00 -9.01 -13.95
CA GLY A 360 5.46 -9.16 -13.87
C GLY A 360 6.00 -10.08 -14.97
N GLY A 361 7.21 -9.79 -15.42
CA GLY A 361 7.86 -10.53 -16.50
C GLY A 361 8.39 -11.90 -16.07
N PHE A 362 8.89 -12.66 -17.04
CA PHE A 362 9.49 -13.99 -16.82
C PHE A 362 10.81 -13.97 -16.05
N ILE A 363 11.38 -12.79 -15.80
CA ILE A 363 12.57 -12.58 -14.98
C ILE A 363 12.29 -11.43 -14.01
N ARG A 364 12.70 -11.61 -12.75
CA ARG A 364 12.63 -10.54 -11.74
C ARG A 364 13.48 -9.35 -12.20
N PRO A 365 13.15 -8.10 -11.81
CA PRO A 365 13.95 -6.93 -12.11
C PRO A 365 15.45 -7.15 -11.85
N GLN A 366 16.27 -6.63 -12.74
CA GLN A 366 17.73 -6.76 -12.77
C GLN A 366 18.36 -5.37 -12.71
N GLU A 367 19.69 -5.27 -12.60
CA GLU A 367 20.38 -3.98 -12.59
C GLU A 367 20.06 -3.12 -13.82
N TRP A 368 19.92 -3.74 -14.99
CA TRP A 368 19.62 -3.05 -16.26
C TRP A 368 18.19 -2.53 -16.34
N GLY A 369 17.25 -3.08 -15.56
CA GLY A 369 15.85 -2.69 -15.56
C GLY A 369 14.89 -3.83 -15.29
N ALA A 370 13.77 -3.90 -16.01
CA ALA A 370 12.69 -4.84 -15.73
C ALA A 370 11.98 -5.34 -16.99
N VAL A 371 11.18 -6.40 -16.82
CA VAL A 371 10.27 -6.91 -17.86
C VAL A 371 8.84 -6.86 -17.33
N THR A 372 7.92 -6.35 -18.15
CA THR A 372 6.48 -6.46 -17.92
C THR A 372 5.80 -7.13 -19.12
N GLU A 373 4.65 -7.75 -18.92
CA GLU A 373 3.91 -8.42 -19.98
C GLU A 373 2.43 -8.04 -19.99
N LYS A 374 1.85 -7.89 -21.19
CA LYS A 374 0.40 -7.66 -21.38
C LYS A 374 -0.08 -8.32 -22.66
N GLY A 375 -0.95 -9.31 -22.52
CA GLY A 375 -1.44 -10.10 -23.67
C GLY A 375 -0.28 -10.71 -24.48
N ASN A 376 -0.22 -10.38 -25.77
CA ASN A 376 0.83 -10.83 -26.69
C ASN A 376 2.08 -9.92 -26.69
N LYS A 377 2.16 -8.92 -25.82
CA LYS A 377 3.30 -7.99 -25.74
C LYS A 377 4.20 -8.27 -24.54
N ILE A 378 5.51 -8.12 -24.75
CA ILE A 378 6.55 -8.08 -23.71
C ILE A 378 7.20 -6.70 -23.79
N TYR A 379 7.35 -6.01 -22.66
CA TYR A 379 8.05 -4.74 -22.60
C TYR A 379 9.36 -4.92 -21.84
N LEU A 380 10.46 -4.62 -22.52
CA LEU A 380 11.80 -4.56 -21.91
C LEU A 380 12.07 -3.12 -21.51
N HIS A 381 12.06 -2.86 -20.21
CA HIS A 381 12.39 -1.55 -19.66
C HIS A 381 13.90 -1.48 -19.37
N LEU A 382 14.63 -0.72 -20.18
CA LEU A 382 16.08 -0.56 -20.04
C LEU A 382 16.38 0.75 -19.29
N LEU A 383 16.29 0.66 -17.96
CA LEU A 383 16.47 1.77 -17.01
C LEU A 383 17.94 2.19 -16.86
N LYS A 384 18.86 1.27 -17.14
CA LYS A 384 20.31 1.48 -17.09
C LYS A 384 21.00 0.79 -18.27
N LEU A 385 21.33 1.57 -19.29
CA LEU A 385 22.03 1.12 -20.47
C LEU A 385 23.51 1.52 -20.40
N LYS A 386 24.42 0.54 -20.55
CA LYS A 386 25.88 0.79 -20.56
C LYS A 386 26.47 0.55 -21.94
N ASP A 387 26.10 -0.58 -22.53
CA ASP A 387 26.66 -1.09 -23.78
C ASP A 387 25.78 -0.78 -24.98
N ASP A 388 26.35 -0.93 -26.17
CA ASP A 388 25.66 -0.72 -27.45
C ASP A 388 24.86 -1.96 -27.89
N LYS A 389 25.00 -3.06 -27.13
CA LYS A 389 24.26 -4.32 -27.30
C LYS A 389 23.63 -4.70 -25.96
N PHE A 390 22.37 -5.12 -26.00
CA PHE A 390 21.67 -5.67 -24.85
C PHE A 390 21.33 -7.13 -25.10
N MET A 391 21.75 -8.02 -24.20
CA MET A 391 21.51 -9.46 -24.35
C MET A 391 20.57 -9.97 -23.25
N LEU A 392 19.54 -10.70 -23.64
CA LEU A 392 18.60 -11.31 -22.70
C LEU A 392 18.14 -12.69 -23.18
N LYS A 393 18.00 -13.62 -22.24
CA LYS A 393 17.33 -14.90 -22.50
C LYS A 393 15.82 -14.69 -22.43
N ILE A 394 15.13 -14.90 -23.54
CA ILE A 394 13.68 -14.70 -23.62
C ILE A 394 13.03 -16.06 -23.89
N PRO A 395 12.29 -16.63 -22.92
CA PRO A 395 11.75 -17.99 -23.05
C PRO A 395 10.62 -18.09 -24.06
N GLN A 396 9.94 -16.97 -24.38
CA GLN A 396 8.87 -16.91 -25.36
C GLN A 396 9.38 -16.54 -26.75
N ALA A 397 8.71 -17.05 -27.79
CA ALA A 397 8.92 -16.57 -29.16
C ALA A 397 8.32 -15.16 -29.32
N PHE A 398 8.94 -14.37 -30.20
CA PHE A 398 8.43 -13.07 -30.65
C PHE A 398 8.84 -12.81 -32.10
N LYS A 399 8.07 -11.97 -32.78
CA LYS A 399 8.21 -11.67 -34.22
C LYS A 399 8.90 -10.34 -34.48
N THR A 400 8.59 -9.33 -33.67
CA THR A 400 9.07 -7.96 -33.87
C THR A 400 9.64 -7.41 -32.58
N ALA A 401 10.59 -6.48 -32.72
CA ALA A 401 11.10 -5.67 -31.63
C ALA A 401 11.13 -4.21 -32.11
N LYS A 402 10.54 -3.30 -31.34
CA LYS A 402 10.48 -1.87 -31.66
C LYS A 402 10.55 -1.02 -30.41
N LEU A 403 11.04 0.20 -30.54
CA LEU A 403 10.93 1.19 -29.46
C LEU A 403 9.48 1.54 -29.24
N PHE A 404 9.03 1.49 -27.99
CA PHE A 404 7.65 1.75 -27.64
C PHE A 404 7.22 3.19 -28.00
N LYS A 405 8.09 4.17 -27.72
CA LYS A 405 7.82 5.61 -27.88
C LYS A 405 7.44 6.04 -29.30
N ASN A 406 8.05 5.43 -30.33
CA ASN A 406 7.94 5.90 -31.72
C ASN A 406 7.80 4.76 -32.75
N GLY A 407 7.83 3.50 -32.33
CA GLY A 407 7.73 2.34 -33.21
C GLY A 407 8.97 2.04 -34.06
N THR A 408 10.09 2.74 -33.84
CA THR A 408 11.35 2.46 -34.56
C THR A 408 11.79 1.03 -34.33
N ALA A 409 12.02 0.29 -35.41
CA ALA A 409 12.46 -1.10 -35.34
C ALA A 409 13.81 -1.22 -34.63
N VAL A 410 13.91 -2.12 -33.66
CA VAL A 410 15.16 -2.48 -32.98
C VAL A 410 15.69 -3.75 -33.63
N LYS A 411 16.89 -3.69 -34.19
CA LYS A 411 17.54 -4.87 -34.78
C LYS A 411 17.89 -5.85 -33.66
N PHE A 412 17.64 -7.13 -33.90
CA PHE A 412 18.04 -8.19 -32.97
C PHE A 412 18.54 -9.43 -33.69
N GLN A 413 19.37 -10.20 -33.01
CA GLN A 413 19.86 -11.50 -33.45
C GLN A 413 19.48 -12.56 -32.41
N LYS A 414 18.86 -13.65 -32.87
CA LYS A 414 18.66 -14.84 -32.04
C LYS A 414 19.96 -15.65 -32.00
N LEU A 415 20.36 -16.04 -30.78
CA LEU A 415 21.46 -16.95 -30.48
C LEU A 415 20.90 -18.29 -29.94
N ASP A 416 21.80 -19.20 -29.59
CA ASP A 416 21.44 -20.49 -28.97
C ASP A 416 20.71 -20.31 -27.63
N ASN A 417 19.98 -21.33 -27.21
CA ASN A 417 19.29 -21.37 -25.91
C ASN A 417 18.33 -20.19 -25.65
N ASN A 418 17.74 -19.64 -26.72
CA ASN A 418 16.83 -18.48 -26.70
C ASN A 418 17.44 -17.20 -26.10
N TYR A 419 18.75 -17.01 -26.28
CA TYR A 419 19.34 -15.70 -26.09
C TYR A 419 19.07 -14.80 -27.30
N PHE A 420 18.82 -13.53 -27.04
CA PHE A 420 18.65 -12.51 -28.07
C PHE A 420 19.57 -11.34 -27.77
N VAL A 421 20.23 -10.82 -28.80
CA VAL A 421 21.05 -9.61 -28.73
C VAL A 421 20.35 -8.50 -29.49
N PHE A 422 20.00 -7.43 -28.79
CA PHE A 422 19.36 -6.23 -29.33
C PHE A 422 20.41 -5.15 -29.60
N ASP A 423 20.31 -4.50 -30.75
CA ASP A 423 21.13 -3.35 -31.11
C ASP A 423 20.54 -2.07 -30.50
N VAL A 424 21.25 -1.54 -29.50
CA VAL A 424 20.78 -0.42 -28.67
C VAL A 424 21.74 0.77 -28.73
N ALA A 425 22.70 0.76 -29.67
CA ALA A 425 23.70 1.81 -29.86
C ALA A 425 23.08 3.21 -30.09
N ALA A 426 21.92 3.26 -30.75
CA ALA A 426 21.23 4.51 -31.08
C ALA A 426 20.31 5.03 -29.95
N LEU A 427 20.19 4.30 -28.83
CA LEU A 427 19.33 4.70 -27.73
C LEU A 427 20.04 5.70 -26.83
N ASP A 428 19.29 6.68 -26.31
CA ASP A 428 19.83 7.65 -25.37
C ASP A 428 20.06 6.96 -24.01
N LYS A 429 21.32 6.81 -23.63
CA LYS A 429 21.74 6.20 -22.36
C LYS A 429 21.32 7.04 -21.13
N ASN A 430 20.94 8.31 -21.35
CA ASN A 430 20.44 9.21 -20.31
C ASN A 430 18.91 9.29 -20.23
N GLU A 431 18.18 8.68 -21.17
CA GLU A 431 16.71 8.61 -21.08
C GLU A 431 16.34 7.92 -19.76
N ILE A 432 15.26 8.40 -19.12
CA ILE A 432 14.78 7.84 -17.85
C ILE A 432 14.53 6.34 -17.99
N ASP A 433 13.95 5.93 -19.12
CA ASP A 433 13.66 4.55 -19.47
C ASP A 433 13.60 4.38 -21.01
N ASN A 434 14.39 3.44 -21.52
CA ASN A 434 14.29 3.00 -22.92
C ASN A 434 13.45 1.73 -22.99
N VAL A 435 12.22 1.83 -23.50
CA VAL A 435 11.29 0.70 -23.57
C VAL A 435 11.26 0.06 -24.95
N ILE A 436 11.60 -1.23 -25.04
CA ILE A 436 11.46 -2.05 -26.25
C ILE A 436 10.20 -2.91 -26.11
N GLU A 437 9.27 -2.78 -27.04
CA GLU A 437 8.11 -3.68 -27.18
C GLU A 437 8.48 -4.86 -28.08
N LEU A 438 8.22 -6.07 -27.59
CA LEU A 438 8.27 -7.31 -28.36
C LEU A 438 6.85 -7.85 -28.55
N GLU A 439 6.52 -8.21 -29.79
CA GLU A 439 5.23 -8.82 -30.13
C GLU A 439 5.38 -10.33 -30.35
N LYS A 440 4.66 -11.14 -29.57
CA LYS A 440 4.74 -12.62 -29.56
C LYS A 440 4.29 -13.27 -30.87
#